data_AF-A0A920SM27-F1
#
_entry.id   AF-A0A920SM27-F1
#
_cell.length_a   1.000
_cell.length_b   1.000
_cell.length_c   1.000
_cell.angle_alpha   90.00
_cell.angle_beta   90.00
_cell.angle_gamma   90.00
#
_symmetry.space_group_name_H-M   'P 1'
#
loop_
_entity.id
_entity.type
_entity.pdbx_description
1 polymer ?
#
loop_
_entity_poly.entity_id
_entity_poly.type
_entity_poly.pdbx_seq_one_letter_code
_entity_poly.pdbx_strand_id
1 'polypeptide(L)'
;MHLGPSICGACYEVGAEVFEALGQPIPLRPSPINLRRVLTQKADRAGIPLTNITVSDHCTRCTESDLFSHRAGDMGRQVSYIGLRP
;
A
#
# COMPACT_ATOMS: atom_id res chain seq x y z
N MET A 1 0.72 9.97 -10.33
CA MET A 1 0.17 8.71 -9.77
C MET A 1 -0.25 8.97 -8.34
N HIS A 2 -1.43 8.52 -7.93
CA HIS A 2 -1.87 8.64 -6.54
C HIS A 2 -1.93 7.25 -5.89
N LEU A 3 -1.33 7.10 -4.71
CA LEU A 3 -1.45 5.91 -3.87
C LEU A 3 -2.51 6.19 -2.80
N GLY A 4 -3.73 5.68 -3.03
CA GLY A 4 -4.85 5.86 -2.12
C GLY A 4 -4.73 5.13 -0.78
N PRO A 5 -5.76 5.22 0.08
CA PRO A 5 -5.80 4.52 1.36
C PRO A 5 -5.54 3.02 1.21
N SER A 6 -4.69 2.48 2.06
CA SER A 6 -4.28 1.06 2.04
C SER A 6 -3.78 0.64 3.42
N ILE A 7 -3.43 -0.62 3.64
CA ILE A 7 -2.78 -0.99 4.90
C ILE A 7 -1.34 -0.42 4.95
N CYS A 8 -0.95 0.19 6.07
CA CYS A 8 0.37 0.81 6.20
C CYS A 8 1.47 -0.23 6.50
N GLY A 9 2.73 0.19 6.35
CA GLY A 9 3.88 -0.68 6.54
C GLY A 9 4.08 -1.22 7.95
N ALA A 10 3.51 -0.60 8.99
CA ALA A 10 3.54 -1.11 10.36
C ALA A 10 2.44 -2.16 10.62
N CYS A 11 1.31 -2.06 9.90
CA CYS A 11 0.12 -2.90 10.11
C CYS A 11 0.08 -4.14 9.17
N TYR A 12 0.98 -4.22 8.18
CA TYR A 12 1.03 -5.28 7.15
C TYR A 12 2.25 -6.20 7.30
N GLU A 13 2.14 -7.15 8.22
CA GLU A 13 3.07 -8.27 8.35
C GLU A 13 2.77 -9.34 7.29
N VAL A 14 3.84 -9.84 6.67
CA VAL A 14 3.80 -10.90 5.65
C VAL A 14 4.98 -11.86 5.81
N GLY A 15 4.88 -13.04 5.21
CA GLY A 15 5.96 -14.03 5.18
C GLY A 15 7.04 -13.71 4.15
N ALA A 16 8.11 -14.50 4.18
CA ALA A 16 9.30 -14.36 3.32
C ALA A 16 8.95 -14.40 1.82
N GLU A 17 7.95 -15.19 1.44
CA GLU A 17 7.48 -15.36 0.05
C GLU A 17 7.03 -14.04 -0.58
N VAL A 18 6.44 -13.14 0.21
CA VAL A 18 5.99 -11.83 -0.28
C VAL A 18 7.18 -10.89 -0.49
N PHE A 19 8.21 -10.95 0.37
CA PHE A 19 9.43 -10.17 0.18
C PHE A 19 10.18 -10.62 -1.08
N GLU A 20 10.31 -11.92 -1.30
CA GLU A 20 10.91 -12.50 -2.50
C GLU A 20 10.17 -12.05 -3.77
N ALA A 21 8.86 -12.22 -3.81
CA ALA A 21 8.03 -11.81 -4.97
C ALA A 21 8.09 -10.30 -5.27
N LEU A 22 8.39 -9.48 -4.27
CA LEU A 22 8.57 -8.03 -4.43
C LEU A 22 10.01 -7.61 -4.72
N GLY A 23 10.96 -8.54 -4.76
CA GLY A 23 12.38 -8.27 -4.91
C GLY A 23 12.94 -7.44 -3.75
N GLN A 24 12.47 -7.71 -2.53
CA GLN A 24 12.92 -7.07 -1.30
C GLN A 24 13.87 -8.01 -0.52
N PRO A 25 14.71 -7.49 0.38
CA PRO A 25 15.51 -8.34 1.28
C PRO A 25 14.62 -9.28 2.09
N ILE A 26 14.92 -10.58 2.03
CA ILE A 26 14.12 -11.63 2.67
C ILE A 26 14.42 -11.66 4.19
N PRO A 27 13.41 -11.47 5.06
CA PRO A 27 13.60 -11.52 6.50
C PRO A 27 13.59 -12.97 7.03
N LEU A 28 14.17 -13.19 8.22
CA LEU A 28 14.20 -14.50 8.89
C LEU A 28 12.86 -14.94 9.50
N ARG A 29 11.94 -13.98 9.71
CA ARG A 29 10.62 -14.19 10.30
C ARG A 29 9.59 -13.31 9.58
N PRO A 30 8.29 -13.62 9.67
CA PRO A 30 7.25 -12.71 9.20
C PRO A 30 7.51 -11.29 9.72
N SER A 31 7.49 -10.33 8.81
CA SER A 31 7.94 -8.97 9.09
C SER A 31 7.06 -7.94 8.40
N PRO A 32 6.96 -6.71 8.94
CA PRO A 32 6.19 -5.65 8.32
C PRO A 32 6.79 -5.19 6.99
N ILE A 33 5.94 -4.96 5.98
CA ILE A 33 6.36 -4.43 4.67
C ILE A 33 5.51 -3.22 4.25
N ASN A 34 6.18 -2.16 3.79
CA ASN A 34 5.51 -0.97 3.27
C ASN A 34 5.29 -1.06 1.76
N LEU A 35 4.12 -1.55 1.35
CA LEU A 35 3.74 -1.66 -0.06
C LEU A 35 3.71 -0.31 -0.78
N ARG A 36 3.32 0.78 -0.10
CA ARG A 36 3.29 2.13 -0.69
C ARG A 36 4.69 2.55 -1.11
N ARG A 37 5.69 2.35 -0.23
CA ARG A 37 7.11 2.62 -0.53
C ARG A 37 7.62 1.76 -1.69
N VAL A 38 7.29 0.47 -1.70
CA VAL A 38 7.67 -0.43 -2.81
C VAL A 38 7.08 0.06 -4.13
N LEU A 39 5.82 0.49 -4.16
CA LEU A 39 5.17 1.03 -5.36
C LEU A 39 5.77 2.37 -5.78
N THR A 40 6.05 3.29 -4.85
CA THR A 40 6.72 4.57 -5.16
C THR A 40 8.07 4.33 -5.82
N GLN A 41 8.88 3.39 -5.30
CA GLN A 41 10.18 3.05 -5.89
C GLN A 41 10.07 2.38 -7.27
N LYS A 42 9.00 1.62 -7.51
CA LYS A 42 8.72 1.02 -8.83
C LYS A 42 8.25 2.08 -9.83
N ALA A 43 7.40 3.00 -9.41
CA ALA A 43 6.89 4.10 -10.23
C ALA A 43 8.00 5.07 -10.65
N ASP A 44 8.90 5.42 -9.73
CA ASP A 44 10.08 6.24 -10.01
C ASP A 44 10.99 5.59 -11.07
N ARG A 45 11.30 4.29 -10.90
CA ARG A 45 12.04 3.49 -11.89
C ARG A 45 11.34 3.37 -13.24
N ALA A 46 10.01 3.49 -13.26
CA ALA A 46 9.22 3.50 -14.49
C ALA A 46 9.14 4.90 -15.14
N GLY A 47 9.80 5.91 -14.57
CA GLY A 47 9.87 7.27 -15.13
C GLY A 47 8.80 8.22 -14.61
N ILE A 48 8.07 7.90 -13.54
CA ILE A 48 7.15 8.83 -12.89
C ILE A 48 7.93 9.66 -11.87
N PRO A 49 8.13 10.98 -12.07
CA PRO A 49 8.87 11.79 -11.11
C PRO A 49 8.25 11.70 -9.72
N LEU A 50 9.08 11.61 -8.68
CA LEU A 50 8.60 11.56 -7.29
C LEU A 50 7.66 12.73 -6.93
N THR A 51 7.89 13.90 -7.51
CA THR A 51 7.02 15.09 -7.35
C THR A 51 5.61 14.89 -7.90
N ASN A 52 5.41 13.93 -8.80
CA ASN A 52 4.13 13.55 -9.40
C ASN A 52 3.50 12.33 -8.72
N ILE A 53 4.07 11.88 -7.60
CA ILE A 53 3.57 10.77 -6.79
C ILE A 53 3.04 11.32 -5.48
N THR A 54 1.75 11.15 -5.22
CA THR A 54 1.14 11.48 -3.93
C THR A 54 0.75 10.20 -3.20
N VAL A 55 0.92 10.18 -1.88
CA VAL A 55 0.62 9.04 -1.01
C VAL A 55 -0.39 9.46 0.04
N SER A 56 -1.50 8.74 0.16
CA SER A 56 -2.47 8.95 1.23
C SER A 56 -1.87 8.55 2.58
N ASP A 57 -2.14 9.34 3.62
CA ASP A 57 -1.73 9.05 4.99
C ASP A 57 -2.64 8.01 5.69
N HIS A 58 -3.84 7.75 5.16
CA HIS A 58 -4.82 6.87 5.79
C HIS A 58 -4.41 5.40 5.75
N CYS A 59 -4.48 4.72 6.89
CA CYS A 59 -4.30 3.29 6.99
C CYS A 59 -5.64 2.59 7.16
N THR A 60 -5.98 1.64 6.29
CA THR A 60 -7.25 0.90 6.46
C THR A 60 -7.37 0.17 7.81
N ARG A 61 -6.25 -0.12 8.48
CA ARG A 61 -6.24 -0.80 9.79
C ARG A 61 -6.00 0.11 10.99
N CYS A 62 -5.04 1.03 10.93
CA CYS A 62 -4.55 1.69 12.14
C CYS A 62 -5.32 2.98 12.51
N THR A 63 -6.12 3.56 11.61
CA THR A 63 -6.81 4.84 11.85
C THR A 63 -8.30 4.64 12.16
N GLU A 64 -8.90 5.58 12.90
CA GLU A 64 -10.35 5.86 12.91
C GLU A 64 -10.80 6.40 11.53
N SER A 65 -10.47 5.67 10.46
CA SER A 65 -10.69 6.14 9.10
C SER A 65 -12.06 5.75 8.53
N ASP A 66 -12.92 5.07 9.31
CA ASP A 66 -14.16 4.44 8.83
C ASP A 66 -13.98 3.58 7.56
N LEU A 67 -12.74 3.12 7.32
CA LEU A 67 -12.39 2.28 6.19
C LEU A 67 -12.44 0.82 6.62
N PHE A 68 -13.25 0.01 5.95
CA PHE A 68 -13.10 -1.45 5.93
C PHE A 68 -11.65 -1.89 5.70
N SER A 69 -11.21 -2.85 6.52
CA SER A 69 -9.95 -3.56 6.41
C SER A 69 -10.17 -5.06 6.51
N HIS A 70 -9.85 -5.77 5.42
CA HIS A 70 -9.85 -7.23 5.42
C HIS A 70 -8.94 -7.80 6.52
N ARG A 71 -7.80 -7.15 6.80
CA ARG A 71 -6.88 -7.57 7.87
C ARG A 71 -7.48 -7.38 9.27
N ALA A 72 -8.41 -6.45 9.43
CA ALA A 72 -9.17 -6.24 10.66
C ALA A 72 -10.42 -7.15 10.77
N GLY A 73 -10.76 -7.89 9.70
CA GLY A 73 -11.91 -8.78 9.66
C GLY A 73 -13.13 -8.22 8.92
N ASP A 74 -13.03 -7.02 8.33
CA ASP A 74 -14.16 -6.39 7.66
C ASP A 74 -14.51 -7.07 6.33
N MET A 75 -15.82 -7.19 6.09
CA MET A 75 -16.38 -7.76 4.86
C MET A 75 -16.72 -6.71 3.81
N GLY A 76 -16.86 -5.45 4.20
CA GLY A 76 -17.10 -4.33 3.28
C GLY A 76 -15.91 -4.04 2.37
N ARG A 77 -16.14 -3.24 1.33
CA ARG A 77 -15.12 -2.83 0.35
C ARG A 77 -15.29 -1.35 0.02
N GLN A 78 -14.17 -0.67 -0.21
CA GLN A 78 -14.14 0.64 -0.84
C GLN A 78 -13.90 0.51 -2.34
N VAL A 79 -14.16 1.59 -3.07
CA VAL A 79 -13.77 1.76 -4.47
C VAL A 79 -12.96 3.04 -4.63
N SER A 80 -11.91 3.00 -5.44
CA SER A 80 -11.23 4.19 -5.96
C SER A 80 -11.64 4.36 -7.41
N TYR A 81 -12.06 5.56 -7.80
CA TYR A 81 -12.45 5.86 -9.16
C TYR A 81 -11.72 7.11 -9.68
N ILE A 82 -11.51 7.16 -10.98
CA ILE A 82 -10.98 8.31 -11.71
C ILE A 82 -11.78 8.46 -13.00
N GLY A 83 -12.09 9.69 -13.37
CA GLY A 83 -12.85 9.98 -14.57
C GLY A 83 -12.43 11.31 -15.18
N LEU A 84 -12.56 11.41 -16.50
CA LEU A 84 -12.45 12.67 -17.22
C LEU A 84 -13.86 13.20 -17.43
N ARG A 85 -14.09 14.46 -17.08
CA ARG A 85 -15.33 15.14 -17.44
C ARG A 85 -15.25 15.55 -18.92
N PRO A 86 -16.37 15.55 -19.66
CA PRO A 86 -16.43 16.03 -21.04
C PRO A 86 -15.91 17.46 -21.19
#